data_AF-A0A520XLV3-F1
#
_entry.id   AF-A0A520XLV3-F1
#
_cell.length_a   1.000
_cell.length_b   1.000
_cell.length_c   1.000
_cell.angle_alpha   90.00
_cell.angle_beta   90.00
_cell.angle_gamma   90.00
#
_symmetry.space_group_name_H-M   'P 1'
#
loop_
_entity.id
_entity.type
_entity.pdbx_description
1 polymer ?
#
loop_
_entity_poly.entity_id
_entity_poly.type
_entity_poly.pdbx_seq_one_letter_code
_entity_poly.pdbx_strand_id
1 'polypeptide(L)'
;MAPTTRRTPTGSSNSTPSDSAHSPANGAPAVSENERGELWQGRFEGGPAEALQQLNDSLPFDQRMFREDIAGSRAHVVMLGEVGLLESGERDAILTALDAVEAEIATGAMVWASSDEDIHTAVERRVTELAPEGAKMHTGRSRNDQVATDVRLWTRSAIDEVIDHIFRLQDTLLHQA
;
A
#
# COMPACT_ATOMS: atom_id res chain seq x y z
N MET A 1 -80.92 -1.62 -32.52
CA MET A 1 -81.38 -0.51 -33.37
C MET A 1 -80.86 0.79 -32.75
N ALA A 2 -79.88 1.43 -33.39
CA ALA A 2 -79.54 2.88 -33.53
C ALA A 2 -79.95 3.94 -32.45
N PRO A 3 -79.35 5.16 -32.42
CA PRO A 3 -77.95 5.56 -32.63
C PRO A 3 -77.47 6.83 -31.81
N THR A 4 -76.15 7.09 -31.83
CA THR A 4 -75.44 8.40 -32.09
C THR A 4 -75.38 9.61 -31.11
N THR A 5 -74.18 10.25 -31.12
CA THR A 5 -73.76 11.67 -30.83
C THR A 5 -73.55 12.12 -29.36
N ARG A 6 -72.62 13.02 -28.95
CA ARG A 6 -71.52 13.81 -29.56
C ARG A 6 -70.62 14.43 -28.44
N ARG A 7 -69.32 14.64 -28.76
CA ARG A 7 -68.40 15.78 -28.48
C ARG A 7 -68.16 16.41 -27.07
N THR A 8 -66.88 16.40 -26.73
CA THR A 8 -65.95 17.30 -25.98
C THR A 8 -66.39 18.68 -25.48
N PRO A 9 -65.68 19.18 -24.44
CA PRO A 9 -65.23 20.57 -24.39
C PRO A 9 -63.73 20.79 -24.02
N THR A 10 -63.16 21.81 -24.66
CA THR A 10 -62.03 22.69 -24.28
C THR A 10 -62.21 23.27 -22.86
N GLY A 11 -61.24 23.59 -22.01
CA GLY A 11 -59.95 24.27 -22.17
C GLY A 11 -59.93 25.49 -21.22
N SER A 12 -58.80 25.74 -20.54
CA SER A 12 -58.28 27.04 -20.06
C SER A 12 -57.72 27.00 -18.62
N SER A 13 -56.40 27.09 -18.54
CA SER A 13 -55.55 27.31 -17.37
C SER A 13 -55.60 28.76 -16.89
N ASN A 14 -55.49 28.98 -15.58
CA ASN A 14 -55.37 30.30 -14.95
C ASN A 14 -54.13 30.35 -14.03
N SER A 15 -53.55 31.55 -13.95
CA SER A 15 -52.22 31.86 -13.42
C SER A 15 -52.11 31.97 -11.89
N THR A 16 -50.86 31.85 -11.43
CA THR A 16 -50.17 31.96 -10.12
C THR A 16 -50.58 33.14 -9.19
N PRO A 17 -50.28 33.13 -7.85
CA PRO A 17 -48.91 33.41 -7.34
C PRO A 17 -48.46 32.80 -5.98
N SER A 18 -47.12 32.75 -5.87
CA SER A 18 -46.21 32.84 -4.70
C SER A 18 -46.61 32.26 -3.32
N ASP A 19 -45.76 31.37 -2.79
CA ASP A 19 -45.17 31.60 -1.46
C ASP A 19 -43.87 30.80 -1.21
N SER A 20 -43.00 31.41 -0.42
CA SER A 20 -41.59 31.09 -0.17
C SER A 20 -41.36 30.11 0.99
N ALA A 21 -40.48 29.12 0.81
CA ALA A 21 -39.48 28.66 1.80
C ALA A 21 -38.58 27.56 1.18
N HIS A 22 -37.31 27.87 0.94
CA HIS A 22 -36.28 26.93 0.52
C HIS A 22 -35.18 26.94 1.61
N SER A 23 -35.10 25.87 2.40
CA SER A 23 -33.91 25.53 3.19
C SER A 23 -33.27 24.30 2.56
N PRO A 24 -32.03 24.37 2.03
CA PRO A 24 -31.30 23.16 1.71
C PRO A 24 -30.57 22.69 2.97
N ALA A 25 -30.93 21.51 3.46
CA ALA A 25 -30.07 20.78 4.37
C ALA A 25 -28.83 20.34 3.57
N ASN A 26 -27.72 21.03 3.78
CA ASN A 26 -26.44 20.72 3.15
C ASN A 26 -25.76 19.59 3.97
N GLY A 27 -26.12 18.33 3.67
CA GLY A 27 -25.41 17.16 4.16
C GLY A 27 -24.24 16.87 3.22
N ALA A 28 -23.01 17.07 3.70
CA ALA A 28 -21.81 16.63 3.00
C ALA A 28 -21.89 15.11 2.73
N PRO A 29 -21.41 14.60 1.59
CA PRO A 29 -21.40 13.17 1.35
C PRO A 29 -20.44 12.50 2.33
N ALA A 30 -20.89 11.41 2.94
CA ALA A 30 -20.05 10.55 3.76
C ALA A 30 -18.92 9.99 2.90
N VAL A 31 -17.68 10.20 3.33
CA VAL A 31 -16.49 9.64 2.69
C VAL A 31 -16.52 8.13 2.92
N SER A 32 -16.51 7.34 1.85
CA SER A 32 -16.57 5.88 1.92
C SER A 32 -15.25 5.29 2.45
N GLU A 33 -15.32 4.42 3.45
CA GLU A 33 -14.22 3.75 4.15
C GLU A 33 -13.38 2.75 3.30
N ASN A 34 -13.31 2.89 1.97
CA ASN A 34 -12.73 1.85 1.11
C ASN A 34 -11.64 2.33 0.16
N GLU A 35 -10.75 3.20 0.63
CA GLU A 35 -9.50 3.52 -0.07
C GLU A 35 -8.40 2.53 0.36
N ARG A 36 -8.60 1.25 0.04
CA ARG A 36 -7.54 0.24 0.11
C ARG A 36 -6.65 0.40 -1.13
N GLY A 37 -5.54 1.09 -0.98
CA GLY A 37 -4.55 1.30 -2.04
C GLY A 37 -3.74 0.04 -2.35
N GLU A 38 -4.40 -1.01 -2.86
CA GLU A 38 -3.71 -2.19 -3.41
C GLU A 38 -3.11 -1.83 -4.79
N LEU A 39 -1.86 -2.23 -5.05
CA LEU A 39 -1.07 -1.80 -6.24
C LEU A 39 -1.69 -2.18 -7.61
N TRP A 40 -2.74 -3.01 -7.61
CA TRP A 40 -3.35 -3.61 -8.80
C TRP A 40 -4.87 -3.32 -8.94
N GLN A 41 -5.41 -2.44 -8.09
CA GLN A 41 -6.86 -2.20 -7.92
C GLN A 41 -7.59 -1.66 -9.17
N GLY A 42 -6.90 -1.00 -10.11
CA GLY A 42 -7.54 -0.23 -11.19
C GLY A 42 -8.37 -1.01 -12.23
N ARG A 43 -8.56 -2.32 -12.08
CA ARG A 43 -9.26 -3.19 -13.06
C ARG A 43 -10.47 -3.95 -12.52
N PHE A 44 -10.79 -3.84 -11.23
CA PHE A 44 -11.87 -4.60 -10.61
C PHE A 44 -12.93 -3.68 -10.02
N GLU A 45 -14.20 -4.05 -10.14
CA GLU A 45 -15.35 -3.28 -9.60
C GLU A 45 -15.43 -3.35 -8.06
N GLY A 46 -14.69 -4.28 -7.44
CA GLY A 46 -14.62 -4.46 -5.99
C GLY A 46 -13.27 -5.04 -5.54
N GLY A 47 -13.07 -5.16 -4.23
CA GLY A 47 -11.87 -5.78 -3.67
C GLY A 47 -11.82 -7.30 -3.86
N PRO A 48 -10.62 -7.92 -3.71
CA PRO A 48 -10.49 -9.38 -3.75
C PRO A 48 -11.36 -10.07 -2.69
N ALA A 49 -11.74 -11.31 -2.98
CA ALA A 49 -12.33 -12.17 -1.96
C ALA A 49 -11.29 -12.45 -0.86
N GLU A 50 -11.74 -12.58 0.39
CA GLU A 50 -10.88 -12.84 1.55
C GLU A 50 -9.96 -14.07 1.35
N ALA A 51 -10.52 -15.15 0.78
CA ALA A 51 -9.74 -16.36 0.50
C ALA A 51 -8.62 -16.13 -0.55
N LEU A 52 -8.79 -15.16 -1.46
CA LEU A 52 -7.76 -14.79 -2.42
C LEU A 52 -6.67 -13.93 -1.77
N GLN A 53 -7.04 -12.99 -0.89
CA GLN A 53 -6.07 -12.20 -0.11
C GLN A 53 -5.19 -13.13 0.73
N GLN A 54 -5.79 -13.99 1.55
CA GLN A 54 -5.03 -14.93 2.41
C GLN A 54 -4.10 -15.87 1.62
N LEU A 55 -4.45 -16.21 0.37
CA LEU A 55 -3.60 -17.03 -0.50
C LEU A 55 -2.43 -16.22 -1.10
N ASN A 56 -2.64 -14.93 -1.33
CA ASN A 56 -1.69 -14.05 -2.02
C ASN A 56 -0.72 -13.37 -1.04
N ASP A 57 -1.18 -13.06 0.18
CA ASP A 57 -0.40 -12.36 1.19
C ASP A 57 0.85 -13.15 1.57
N SER A 58 1.98 -12.46 1.53
CA SER A 58 3.29 -13.04 1.83
C SER A 58 3.92 -12.50 3.11
N LEU A 59 3.35 -11.42 3.67
CA LEU A 59 3.81 -10.80 4.92
C LEU A 59 4.10 -11.80 6.06
N PRO A 60 3.26 -12.83 6.32
CA PRO A 60 3.51 -13.77 7.41
C PRO A 60 4.87 -14.50 7.35
N PHE A 61 5.50 -14.59 6.18
CA PHE A 61 6.80 -15.25 6.02
C PHE A 61 7.89 -14.35 5.42
N ASP A 62 7.54 -13.35 4.60
CA ASP A 62 8.52 -12.50 3.93
C ASP A 62 9.01 -11.34 4.80
N GLN A 63 8.31 -11.02 5.92
CA GLN A 63 8.71 -9.99 6.89
C GLN A 63 10.13 -10.20 7.43
N ARG A 64 10.66 -11.43 7.35
CA ARG A 64 12.05 -11.78 7.69
C ARG A 64 13.09 -11.06 6.82
N MET A 65 12.70 -10.55 5.64
CA MET A 65 13.57 -9.87 4.67
C MET A 65 13.54 -8.33 4.83
N PHE A 66 12.95 -7.80 5.92
CA PHE A 66 12.82 -6.35 6.09
C PHE A 66 14.15 -5.59 6.03
N ARG A 67 15.25 -6.19 6.52
CA ARG A 67 16.57 -5.55 6.49
C ARG A 67 17.07 -5.38 5.07
N GLU A 68 16.87 -6.40 4.24
CA GLU A 68 17.24 -6.39 2.84
C GLU A 68 16.40 -5.39 2.04
N ASP A 69 15.08 -5.39 2.24
CA ASP A 69 14.17 -4.44 1.57
C ASP A 69 14.51 -2.98 1.92
N ILE A 70 14.71 -2.68 3.21
CA ILE A 70 15.05 -1.32 3.65
C ILE A 70 16.44 -0.92 3.12
N ALA A 71 17.44 -1.81 3.15
CA ALA A 71 18.75 -1.52 2.59
C ALA A 71 18.69 -1.24 1.08
N GLY A 72 17.95 -2.04 0.33
CA GLY A 72 17.70 -1.83 -1.10
C GLY A 72 16.95 -0.52 -1.36
N SER A 73 15.96 -0.21 -0.53
CA SER A 73 15.18 1.03 -0.62
C SER A 73 16.00 2.28 -0.30
N ARG A 74 16.92 2.24 0.69
CA ARG A 74 17.87 3.35 0.92
C ARG A 74 18.74 3.60 -0.31
N ALA A 75 19.30 2.55 -0.90
CA ALA A 75 20.13 2.68 -2.10
C ALA A 75 19.34 3.26 -3.28
N HIS A 76 18.10 2.81 -3.48
CA HIS A 76 17.21 3.31 -4.52
C HIS A 76 16.83 4.78 -4.32
N VAL A 77 16.48 5.18 -3.09
CA VAL A 77 16.15 6.57 -2.75
C VAL A 77 17.34 7.51 -2.94
N VAL A 78 18.55 7.08 -2.58
CA VAL A 78 19.79 7.83 -2.88
C VAL A 78 19.94 8.03 -4.39
N MET A 79 19.80 6.95 -5.16
CA MET A 79 19.86 7.01 -6.63
C MET A 79 18.81 7.98 -7.21
N LEU A 80 17.56 7.93 -6.73
CA LEU A 80 16.51 8.84 -7.17
C LEU A 80 16.87 10.33 -6.95
N GLY A 81 17.52 10.64 -5.83
CA GLY A 81 18.06 11.98 -5.57
C GLY A 81 19.20 12.35 -6.52
N GLU A 82 20.12 11.42 -6.82
CA GLU A 82 21.24 11.65 -7.74
C GLU A 82 20.80 11.88 -9.19
N VAL A 83 19.74 11.20 -9.64
CA VAL A 83 19.18 11.40 -10.99
C VAL A 83 18.16 12.54 -11.08
N GLY A 84 17.94 13.26 -9.97
CA GLY A 84 17.08 14.44 -9.92
C GLY A 84 15.58 14.14 -9.92
N LEU A 85 15.17 12.93 -9.54
CA LEU A 85 13.76 12.56 -9.35
C LEU A 85 13.25 12.86 -7.94
N LEU A 86 14.14 13.10 -6.99
CA LEU A 86 13.84 13.61 -5.65
C LEU A 86 14.69 14.84 -5.35
N GLU A 87 14.08 15.84 -4.73
CA GLU A 87 14.85 16.93 -4.14
C GLU A 87 15.62 16.44 -2.90
N SER A 88 16.72 17.12 -2.55
CA SER A 88 17.57 16.73 -1.41
C SER A 88 16.80 16.58 -0.10
N GLY A 89 15.86 17.49 0.19
CA GLY A 89 15.02 17.41 1.39
C GLY A 89 14.08 16.21 1.38
N GLU A 90 13.50 15.87 0.22
CA GLU A 90 12.62 14.71 0.08
C GLU A 90 13.39 13.40 0.28
N ARG A 91 14.58 13.29 -0.35
CA ARG A 91 15.48 12.16 -0.16
C ARG A 91 15.82 11.97 1.31
N ASP A 92 16.25 13.03 2.00
CA ASP A 92 16.70 12.95 3.39
C ASP A 92 15.55 12.63 4.36
N ALA A 93 14.34 13.11 4.07
CA ALA A 93 13.13 12.76 4.82
C ALA A 93 12.81 11.26 4.68
N ILE A 94 12.85 10.71 3.46
CA ILE A 94 12.59 9.29 3.20
C ILE A 94 13.65 8.40 3.87
N LEU A 95 14.93 8.78 3.81
CA LEU A 95 16.00 8.03 4.47
C LEU A 95 15.84 8.01 5.99
N THR A 96 15.47 9.15 6.59
CA THR A 96 15.18 9.23 8.03
C THR A 96 13.97 8.37 8.41
N ALA A 97 12.93 8.37 7.58
CA ALA A 97 11.76 7.52 7.79
C ALA A 97 12.12 6.02 7.68
N LEU A 98 12.95 5.62 6.71
CA LEU A 98 13.45 4.25 6.58
C LEU A 98 14.22 3.79 7.83
N ASP A 99 15.03 4.66 8.43
CA ASP A 99 15.73 4.38 9.69
C ASP A 99 14.75 4.15 10.85
N ALA A 100 13.68 4.94 10.93
CA ALA A 100 12.63 4.76 11.93
C ALA A 100 11.85 3.45 11.72
N VAL A 101 11.47 3.12 10.47
CA VAL A 101 10.79 1.87 10.13
C VAL A 101 11.65 0.66 10.47
N GLU A 102 12.94 0.69 10.15
CA GLU A 102 13.86 -0.40 10.51
C GLU A 102 13.90 -0.62 12.02
N ALA A 103 13.99 0.46 12.79
CA ALA A 103 13.97 0.40 14.24
C ALA A 103 12.65 -0.18 14.77
N GLU A 104 11.50 0.28 14.26
CA GLU A 104 10.18 -0.22 14.66
C GLU A 104 10.02 -1.72 14.41
N ILE A 105 10.45 -2.23 13.25
CA ILE A 105 10.40 -3.66 12.95
C ILE A 105 11.37 -4.43 13.85
N ALA A 106 12.59 -3.94 14.02
CA ALA A 106 13.62 -4.60 14.83
C ALA A 106 13.26 -4.71 16.31
N THR A 107 12.55 -3.72 16.87
CA THR A 107 12.10 -3.75 18.27
C THR A 107 10.72 -4.40 18.45
N GLY A 108 10.06 -4.82 17.37
CA GLY A 108 8.69 -5.33 17.41
C GLY A 108 7.63 -4.27 17.73
N ALA A 109 7.95 -3.00 17.51
CA ALA A 109 7.03 -1.86 17.70
C ALA A 109 6.19 -1.57 16.44
N MET A 110 6.56 -2.13 15.29
CA MET A 110 5.82 -2.00 14.04
C MET A 110 4.37 -2.46 14.19
N VAL A 111 3.43 -1.59 13.82
CA VAL A 111 2.01 -1.94 13.72
C VAL A 111 1.71 -2.32 12.27
N TRP A 112 1.46 -3.61 12.06
CA TRP A 112 1.07 -4.18 10.78
C TRP A 112 -0.39 -3.81 10.47
N ALA A 113 -0.63 -3.30 9.27
CA ALA A 113 -1.96 -2.99 8.79
C ALA A 113 -2.57 -4.19 8.09
N SER A 114 -3.90 -4.30 8.08
CA SER A 114 -4.60 -5.34 7.31
C SER A 114 -4.44 -5.19 5.80
N SER A 115 -3.93 -4.04 5.33
CA SER A 115 -3.61 -3.77 3.93
C SER A 115 -2.18 -4.13 3.55
N ASP A 116 -1.36 -4.59 4.50
CA ASP A 116 0.03 -4.97 4.23
C ASP A 116 0.06 -6.39 3.63
N GLU A 117 0.11 -6.47 2.30
CA GLU A 117 0.13 -7.74 1.54
C GLU A 117 1.48 -8.47 1.70
N ASP A 118 2.57 -7.70 1.75
CA ASP A 118 3.96 -8.15 1.74
C ASP A 118 4.84 -7.19 2.55
N ILE A 119 6.10 -7.56 2.80
CA ILE A 119 7.02 -6.68 3.55
C ILE A 119 7.20 -5.31 2.89
N HIS A 120 7.18 -5.29 1.55
CA HIS A 120 7.48 -4.11 0.77
C HIS A 120 6.36 -3.06 0.86
N THR A 121 5.10 -3.49 0.81
CA THR A 121 3.91 -2.65 1.01
C THR A 121 3.85 -2.14 2.44
N ALA A 122 4.20 -2.96 3.43
CA ALA A 122 4.30 -2.54 4.82
C ALA A 122 5.33 -1.42 5.02
N VAL A 123 6.54 -1.57 4.45
CA VAL A 123 7.60 -0.56 4.51
C VAL A 123 7.18 0.70 3.76
N GLU A 124 6.66 0.60 2.54
CA GLU A 124 6.22 1.76 1.74
C GLU A 124 5.10 2.55 2.42
N ARG A 125 4.09 1.86 2.97
CA ARG A 125 3.02 2.48 3.74
C ARG A 125 3.60 3.22 4.94
N ARG A 126 4.40 2.55 5.76
CA ARG A 126 4.91 3.12 7.01
C ARG A 126 5.86 4.28 6.77
N VAL A 127 6.72 4.19 5.76
CA VAL A 127 7.57 5.31 5.33
C VAL A 127 6.71 6.50 4.90
N THR A 128 5.64 6.27 4.14
CA THR A 128 4.73 7.33 3.68
C THR A 128 3.97 8.00 4.83
N GLU A 129 3.59 7.23 5.87
CA GLU A 129 2.98 7.78 7.09
C GLU A 129 3.93 8.68 7.88
N LEU A 130 5.24 8.39 7.87
CA LEU A 130 6.26 9.16 8.57
C LEU A 130 6.78 10.35 7.74
N ALA A 131 6.82 10.19 6.41
CA ALA A 131 7.26 11.19 5.45
C ALA A 131 6.39 11.07 4.18
N PRO A 132 5.49 12.03 3.89
CA PRO A 132 4.60 11.99 2.72
C PRO A 132 5.33 11.79 1.37
N GLU A 133 6.58 12.23 1.28
CA GLU A 133 7.48 12.03 0.13
C GLU A 133 7.76 10.56 -0.16
N GLY A 134 7.58 9.67 0.83
CA GLY A 134 7.66 8.21 0.70
C GLY A 134 6.85 7.65 -0.46
N ALA A 135 5.73 8.29 -0.82
CA ALA A 135 4.94 7.91 -1.99
C ALA A 135 5.73 7.93 -3.32
N LYS A 136 6.87 8.63 -3.38
CA LYS A 136 7.76 8.70 -4.55
C LYS A 136 8.85 7.62 -4.55
N MET A 137 9.07 6.91 -3.43
CA MET A 137 10.22 6.01 -3.26
C MET A 137 10.23 4.81 -4.22
N HIS A 138 9.08 4.44 -4.80
CA HIS A 138 8.97 3.34 -5.77
C HIS A 138 9.12 3.82 -7.24
N THR A 139 9.39 5.10 -7.48
CA THR A 139 9.54 5.64 -8.84
C THR A 139 10.63 4.89 -9.59
N GLY A 140 10.31 4.38 -10.78
CA GLY A 140 11.27 3.67 -11.63
C GLY A 140 11.69 2.28 -11.14
N ARG A 141 11.03 1.74 -10.11
CA ARG A 141 11.25 0.39 -9.56
C ARG A 141 10.01 -0.48 -9.82
N SER A 142 10.19 -1.79 -9.94
CA SER A 142 9.11 -2.77 -9.91
C SER A 142 9.29 -3.70 -8.72
N ARG A 143 8.18 -4.24 -8.21
CA ARG A 143 8.24 -5.27 -7.17
C ARG A 143 9.06 -6.50 -7.62
N ASN A 144 9.09 -6.80 -8.92
CA ASN A 144 9.85 -7.94 -9.47
C ASN A 144 11.36 -7.80 -9.27
N ASP A 145 11.95 -6.64 -9.55
CA ASP A 145 13.40 -6.43 -9.36
C ASP A 145 13.75 -6.20 -7.89
N GLN A 146 12.85 -5.58 -7.13
CA GLN A 146 12.99 -5.41 -5.69
C GLN A 146 13.07 -6.76 -4.97
N VAL A 147 12.05 -7.62 -5.11
CA VAL A 147 12.06 -8.94 -4.43
C VAL A 147 13.22 -9.82 -4.89
N ALA A 148 13.61 -9.75 -6.17
CA ALA A 148 14.76 -10.49 -6.67
C ALA A 148 16.08 -10.01 -6.04
N THR A 149 16.18 -8.71 -5.74
CA THR A 149 17.33 -8.14 -5.03
C THR A 149 17.34 -8.57 -3.57
N ASP A 150 16.19 -8.45 -2.89
CA ASP A 150 16.07 -8.78 -1.47
C ASP A 150 16.38 -10.25 -1.21
N VAL A 151 15.82 -11.16 -2.01
CA VAL A 151 16.09 -12.60 -1.90
C VAL A 151 17.57 -12.91 -2.10
N ARG A 152 18.28 -12.22 -3.00
CA ARG A 152 19.72 -12.42 -3.20
C ARG A 152 20.53 -11.91 -2.02
N LEU A 153 20.18 -10.75 -1.47
CA LEU A 153 20.84 -10.20 -0.28
C LEU A 153 20.62 -11.12 0.93
N TRP A 154 19.38 -11.56 1.14
CA TRP A 154 19.00 -12.45 2.22
C TRP A 154 19.72 -13.80 2.11
N THR A 155 19.76 -14.36 0.89
CA THR A 155 20.48 -15.62 0.63
C THR A 155 21.97 -15.49 0.91
N ARG A 156 22.58 -14.33 0.60
CA ARG A 156 23.99 -14.09 0.91
C ARG A 156 24.24 -14.12 2.42
N SER A 157 23.44 -13.40 3.20
CA SER A 157 23.52 -13.40 4.66
C SER A 157 23.30 -14.80 5.24
N ALA A 158 22.31 -15.54 4.73
CA ALA A 158 22.02 -16.90 5.17
C ALA A 158 23.17 -17.88 4.86
N ILE A 159 23.88 -17.70 3.75
CA ILE A 159 25.08 -18.51 3.43
C ILE A 159 26.17 -18.27 4.47
N ASP A 160 26.43 -17.01 4.84
CA ASP A 160 27.44 -16.66 5.84
C ASP A 160 27.11 -17.30 7.21
N GLU A 161 25.84 -17.24 7.63
CA GLU A 161 25.38 -17.90 8.86
C GLU A 161 25.57 -19.43 8.82
N VAL A 162 25.22 -20.07 7.71
CA VAL A 162 25.38 -21.52 7.54
C VAL A 162 26.86 -21.93 7.60
N ILE A 163 27.76 -21.15 7.01
CA ILE A 163 29.21 -21.38 7.09
C ILE A 163 29.67 -21.33 8.54
N ASP A 164 29.24 -20.33 9.32
CA ASP A 164 29.57 -20.22 10.75
C ASP A 164 29.04 -21.40 11.57
N HIS A 165 27.86 -21.92 11.22
CA HIS A 165 27.32 -23.12 11.86
C HIS A 165 28.14 -24.37 11.54
N ILE A 166 28.60 -24.51 10.30
CA ILE A 166 29.45 -25.62 9.88
C ILE A 166 30.78 -25.60 10.64
N PHE A 167 31.44 -24.44 10.75
CA PHE A 167 32.69 -24.34 11.51
C PHE A 167 32.49 -24.65 13.00
N ARG A 168 31.43 -24.13 13.62
CA ARG A 168 31.10 -24.46 15.02
C ARG A 168 30.88 -25.95 15.25
N LEU A 169 30.24 -26.63 14.30
CA LEU A 169 30.06 -28.08 14.36
C LEU A 169 31.40 -28.81 14.26
N GLN A 170 32.25 -28.42 13.30
CA GLN A 170 33.58 -28.99 13.14
C GLN A 170 34.43 -28.84 14.41
N ASP A 171 34.46 -27.64 14.99
CA ASP A 171 35.17 -27.37 16.25
C ASP A 171 34.62 -28.23 17.39
N THR A 172 33.31 -28.37 17.51
CA THR A 172 32.69 -29.20 18.56
C THR A 172 33.09 -30.66 18.42
N LEU A 173 33.11 -31.20 17.19
CA LEU A 173 33.53 -32.58 16.93
C LEU A 173 35.02 -32.79 17.22
N LEU A 174 35.88 -31.82 16.87
CA LEU A 174 37.32 -31.89 17.17
C LEU A 174 37.61 -31.85 18.67
N HIS A 175 36.85 -31.09 19.45
CA HIS A 175 37.02 -31.04 20.91
C HIS A 175 36.54 -32.31 21.64
N GLN A 176 35.64 -33.10 21.03
CA GLN A 176 35.12 -34.35 21.60
C GLN A 176 35.98 -35.58 21.26
N ALA A 177 36.83 -35.49 20.24
CA ALA A 177 37.71 -36.57 19.76
C ALA A 177 38.99 -36.69 20.59
#